data_AF-A0A930BAU2-F1
#
_entry.id   AF-A0A930BAU2-F1
#
_cell.length_a   1.000
_cell.length_b   1.000
_cell.length_c   1.000
_cell.angle_alpha   90.00
_cell.angle_beta   90.00
_cell.angle_gamma   90.00
#
_symmetry.space_group_name_H-M   'P 1'
#
loop_
_entity.id
_entity.type
_entity.pdbx_description
1 polymer ?
#
loop_
_entity_poly.entity_id
_entity_poly.type
_entity_poly.pdbx_seq_one_letter_code
_entity_poly.pdbx_strand_id
1 'polypeptide(L)'
;MTKEERAKKWFCNVPNADSVSIKTKIDICNKVAKKMAIAFFILFAVECILLFILSGGKIFDLTAGFLNNISKASSTRNHYRGVAITGGLVSLSIVALPLILAFSYKNKCLKSEIGKVAGITKNNDTHKESLTDFNKETNEDFLHFYNINFKLAIIQVLMYELELLQPYFDIYDFANRHKEEAIDTDSYTIIEPAINFFKELPIPKKFAPHVEMIYMDGGNDVYMNIIPQWDGEDNCFDLNEITLSELQQFPNFRKATILSSNFDKVKEVFHVANIEVELL
;
A
#
# COMPACT_ATOMS: atom_id res chain seq x y z
N MET A 1 5.82 31.56 -4.25
CA MET A 1 4.64 30.71 -4.04
C MET A 1 4.52 30.42 -2.55
N THR A 2 3.40 30.77 -1.94
CA THR A 2 3.16 30.54 -0.51
C THR A 2 2.86 29.05 -0.22
N LYS A 3 2.94 28.62 1.05
CA LYS A 3 2.70 27.20 1.42
C LYS A 3 1.26 26.76 1.09
N GLU A 4 0.29 27.67 1.26
CA GLU A 4 -1.12 27.45 0.95
C GLU A 4 -1.39 27.36 -0.56
N GLU A 5 -0.83 28.28 -1.35
CA GLU A 5 -0.92 28.24 -2.81
C GLU A 5 -0.33 26.95 -3.37
N ARG A 6 0.81 26.51 -2.81
CA ARG A 6 1.46 25.25 -3.18
C ARG A 6 0.56 24.06 -2.89
N ALA A 7 -0.07 24.03 -1.71
CA ALA A 7 -0.98 22.97 -1.33
C ALA A 7 -2.17 22.92 -2.29
N LYS A 8 -2.90 24.03 -2.49
CA LYS A 8 -4.02 24.08 -3.44
C LYS A 8 -3.61 23.52 -4.81
N LYS A 9 -2.51 24.01 -5.38
CA LYS A 9 -2.00 23.57 -6.69
C LYS A 9 -1.67 22.07 -6.77
N TRP A 10 -1.19 21.45 -5.69
CA TRP A 10 -0.83 20.02 -5.68
C TRP A 10 -2.05 19.10 -5.56
N PHE A 11 -3.12 19.56 -4.92
CA PHE A 11 -4.33 18.77 -4.69
C PHE A 11 -5.44 19.02 -5.73
N CYS A 12 -5.34 20.03 -6.59
CA CYS A 12 -6.34 20.33 -7.64
C CYS A 12 -6.68 19.15 -8.57
N ASN A 13 -5.77 18.22 -8.79
CA ASN A 13 -5.94 17.10 -9.73
C ASN A 13 -6.10 15.73 -9.02
N VAL A 14 -6.35 15.72 -7.71
CA VAL A 14 -6.44 14.49 -6.92
C VAL A 14 -7.88 14.25 -6.48
N PRO A 15 -8.52 13.12 -6.88
CA PRO A 15 -9.89 12.81 -6.47
C PRO A 15 -9.99 12.68 -4.95
N ASN A 16 -11.13 13.06 -4.37
CA ASN A 16 -11.42 13.09 -2.93
C ASN A 16 -10.59 14.08 -2.10
N ALA A 17 -9.95 15.08 -2.71
CA ALA A 17 -9.20 16.08 -1.96
C ALA A 17 -10.09 17.12 -1.23
N ASP A 18 -11.37 17.26 -1.59
CA ASP A 18 -12.23 18.33 -1.09
C ASP A 18 -12.66 18.17 0.38
N SER A 19 -12.61 16.95 0.92
CA SER A 19 -12.93 16.65 2.32
C SER A 19 -11.80 16.93 3.32
N VAL A 20 -10.58 17.25 2.85
CA VAL A 20 -9.40 17.42 3.72
C VAL A 20 -9.08 18.90 3.96
N SER A 21 -8.90 19.28 5.23
CA SER A 21 -8.61 20.66 5.64
C SER A 21 -7.32 21.21 5.01
N ILE A 22 -7.27 22.53 4.77
CA ILE A 22 -6.11 23.18 4.13
C ILE A 22 -4.82 23.03 4.93
N LYS A 23 -4.92 23.00 6.27
CA LYS A 23 -3.77 22.83 7.17
C LYS A 23 -3.17 21.43 7.02
N THR A 24 -4.02 20.40 6.96
CA THR A 24 -3.57 19.01 6.75
C THR A 24 -2.97 18.82 5.35
N LYS A 25 -3.55 19.46 4.32
CA LYS A 25 -2.96 19.50 2.97
C LYS A 25 -1.55 20.10 2.96
N ILE A 26 -1.29 21.13 3.78
CA ILE A 26 0.04 21.75 3.91
C ILE A 26 1.04 20.80 4.58
N ASP A 27 0.62 20.08 5.62
CA ASP A 27 1.50 19.12 6.32
C ASP A 27 1.82 17.91 5.46
N ILE A 28 0.82 17.35 4.75
CA ILE A 28 1.05 16.31 3.74
C ILE A 28 2.03 16.81 2.67
N CYS A 29 1.83 18.03 2.14
CA CYS A 29 2.76 18.61 1.17
C CYS A 29 4.19 18.69 1.70
N ASN A 30 4.39 19.11 2.95
CA ASN A 30 5.72 19.21 3.56
C ASN A 30 6.36 17.83 3.75
N LYS A 31 5.60 16.84 4.23
CA LYS A 31 6.05 15.47 4.43
C LYS A 31 6.44 14.81 3.10
N VAL A 32 5.58 14.94 2.09
CA VAL A 32 5.83 14.41 0.74
C VAL A 32 7.00 15.12 0.08
N ALA A 33 7.13 16.44 0.24
CA ALA A 33 8.29 17.20 -0.25
C ALA A 33 9.60 16.71 0.37
N LYS A 34 9.62 16.42 1.68
CA LYS A 34 10.79 15.89 2.37
C LYS A 34 11.15 14.48 1.86
N LYS A 35 10.16 13.58 1.71
CA LYS A 35 10.37 12.23 1.15
C LYS A 35 10.89 12.28 -0.28
N MET A 36 10.35 13.16 -1.12
CA MET A 36 10.84 13.37 -2.49
C MET A 36 12.26 13.91 -2.53
N ALA A 37 12.61 14.85 -1.65
CA ALA A 37 13.97 15.37 -1.58
C ALA A 37 14.96 14.26 -1.21
N ILE A 38 14.62 13.43 -0.21
CA ILE A 38 15.46 12.28 0.19
C ILE A 38 15.60 11.29 -0.98
N ALA A 39 14.49 10.89 -1.60
CA ALA A 39 14.51 9.97 -2.74
C ALA A 39 15.34 10.52 -3.91
N PHE A 40 15.23 11.81 -4.20
CA PHE A 40 16.03 12.49 -5.22
C PHE A 40 17.53 12.43 -4.90
N PHE A 41 17.95 12.77 -3.67
CA PHE A 41 19.37 12.75 -3.31
C PHE A 41 19.95 11.33 -3.33
N ILE A 42 19.19 10.33 -2.89
CA ILE A 42 19.61 8.92 -2.96
C ILE A 42 19.78 8.50 -4.42
N LEU A 43 18.77 8.76 -5.27
CA LEU A 43 18.83 8.37 -6.67
C LEU A 43 19.97 9.09 -7.42
N PHE A 44 20.14 10.38 -7.15
CA PHE A 44 21.23 11.18 -7.71
C PHE A 44 22.61 10.65 -7.27
N ALA A 45 22.77 10.28 -6.00
CA ALA A 45 24.02 9.70 -5.51
C ALA A 45 24.32 8.34 -6.16
N VAL A 46 23.31 7.47 -6.28
CA VAL A 46 23.42 6.18 -6.96
C VAL A 46 23.78 6.37 -8.43
N GLU A 47 23.13 7.29 -9.13
CA GLU A 47 23.44 7.63 -10.52
C GLU A 47 24.87 8.14 -10.69
N CYS A 48 25.34 9.02 -9.79
CA CYS A 48 26.73 9.49 -9.79
C CYS A 48 27.73 8.34 -9.58
N ILE A 49 27.43 7.41 -8.67
CA ILE A 49 28.28 6.23 -8.42
C ILE A 49 28.31 5.32 -9.66
N LEU A 50 27.17 5.06 -10.29
CA LEU A 50 27.09 4.25 -11.51
C LEU A 50 27.87 4.90 -12.66
N LEU A 51 27.71 6.21 -12.85
CA LEU A 51 28.48 6.95 -13.85
C LEU A 51 29.98 6.90 -13.57
N PHE A 52 30.39 6.96 -12.30
CA PHE A 52 31.79 6.84 -11.91
C PHE A 52 32.36 5.47 -12.27
N ILE A 53 31.64 4.40 -11.93
CA ILE A 53 32.05 3.01 -12.22
C ILE A 53 32.09 2.76 -13.73
N LEU A 54 31.04 3.11 -14.47
CA LEU A 54 30.92 2.86 -15.91
C LEU A 54 31.94 3.65 -16.75
N SER A 55 32.22 4.89 -16.35
CA SER A 55 33.19 5.74 -17.07
C SER A 55 34.62 5.60 -16.58
N GLY A 56 34.86 4.85 -15.49
CA GLY A 56 36.15 4.78 -14.82
C GLY A 56 36.65 6.14 -14.34
N GLY A 57 35.74 7.01 -13.90
CA GLY A 57 36.03 8.38 -13.45
C GLY A 57 36.25 9.42 -14.55
N LYS A 58 36.37 9.03 -15.83
CA LYS A 58 36.69 9.95 -16.94
C LYS A 58 35.74 11.14 -17.06
N ILE A 59 34.45 10.95 -16.78
CA ILE A 59 33.45 12.03 -16.82
C ILE A 59 33.76 13.09 -15.74
N PHE A 60 34.17 12.65 -14.55
CA PHE A 60 34.51 13.55 -13.45
C PHE A 60 35.83 14.27 -13.70
N ASP A 61 36.83 13.59 -14.28
CA ASP A 61 38.10 14.21 -14.68
C ASP A 61 37.90 15.28 -15.76
N LEU A 62 37.05 15.01 -16.75
CA LEU A 62 36.67 15.99 -17.79
C LEU A 62 35.98 17.21 -17.17
N THR A 63 35.11 16.98 -16.19
CA THR A 63 34.39 18.05 -15.48
C THR A 63 35.34 18.89 -14.61
N ALA A 64 36.29 18.25 -13.91
CA ALA A 64 37.32 18.92 -13.13
C ALA A 64 38.28 19.73 -14.02
N GLY A 65 38.68 19.17 -15.17
CA GLY A 65 39.48 19.86 -16.18
C GLY A 65 38.78 21.10 -16.73
N PHE A 66 37.47 21.00 -17.00
CA PHE A 66 36.64 22.12 -17.41
C PHE A 66 36.57 23.22 -16.34
N LEU A 67 36.31 22.87 -15.08
CA LEU A 67 36.30 23.81 -13.94
C LEU A 67 37.66 24.51 -13.75
N ASN A 68 38.75 23.76 -13.88
CA ASN A 68 40.09 24.30 -13.75
C ASN A 68 40.44 25.25 -14.92
N ASN A 69 39.90 25.00 -16.11
CA ASN A 69 40.06 25.88 -17.27
C ASN A 69 39.25 27.19 -17.10
N ILE A 70 38.05 27.12 -16.51
CA ILE A 70 37.23 28.30 -16.17
C ILE A 70 37.96 29.19 -15.17
N SER A 71 38.60 28.60 -14.15
CA SER A 71 39.38 29.34 -13.14
C SER A 71 40.53 30.17 -13.75
N LYS A 72 41.08 29.73 -14.89
CA LYS A 72 42.20 30.38 -15.57
C LYS A 72 41.79 31.40 -16.63
N ALA A 73 40.53 31.44 -17.03
CA ALA A 73 40.07 32.22 -18.18
C ALA A 73 39.65 33.66 -17.82
N SER A 74 39.89 34.61 -18.73
CA SER A 74 39.60 36.04 -18.52
C SER A 74 38.13 36.32 -18.24
N SER A 75 37.83 37.22 -17.29
CA SER A 75 36.50 37.54 -16.76
C SER A 75 35.60 38.35 -17.70
N THR A 76 35.49 37.96 -18.97
CA THR A 76 34.60 38.62 -19.93
C THR A 76 33.15 38.13 -19.81
N ARG A 77 32.19 39.03 -20.03
CA ARG A 77 30.75 38.73 -19.95
C ARG A 77 30.31 37.59 -20.88
N ASN A 78 30.94 37.48 -22.05
CA ASN A 78 30.65 36.41 -23.02
C ASN A 78 31.23 35.06 -22.59
N HIS A 79 32.38 35.07 -21.91
CA HIS A 79 32.98 33.86 -21.35
C HIS A 79 32.10 33.24 -20.26
N TYR A 80 31.62 34.05 -19.30
CA TYR A 80 30.68 33.56 -18.28
C TYR A 80 29.37 33.00 -18.87
N ARG A 81 28.85 33.62 -19.95
CA ARG A 81 27.67 33.11 -20.65
C ARG A 81 27.93 31.74 -21.28
N GLY A 82 29.06 31.55 -21.97
CA GLY A 82 29.41 30.25 -22.57
C GLY A 82 29.63 29.15 -21.54
N VAL A 83 30.27 29.49 -20.43
CA VAL A 83 30.49 28.58 -19.29
C VAL A 83 29.17 28.13 -18.67
N ALA A 84 28.25 29.07 -18.43
CA ALA A 84 26.93 28.76 -17.88
C ALA A 84 26.11 27.83 -18.79
N ILE A 85 26.16 28.03 -20.11
CA ILE A 85 25.45 27.19 -21.09
C ILE A 85 26.01 25.76 -21.06
N THR A 86 27.34 25.64 -21.14
CA THR A 86 28.01 24.32 -21.21
C THR A 86 27.84 23.54 -19.91
N GLY A 87 28.05 24.20 -18.75
CA GLY A 87 27.82 23.58 -17.45
C GLY A 87 26.34 23.23 -17.21
N GLY A 88 25.42 24.05 -17.70
CA GLY A 88 23.98 23.78 -17.67
C GLY A 88 23.60 22.52 -18.45
N LEU A 89 24.11 22.32 -19.66
CA LEU A 89 23.82 21.14 -20.49
C LEU A 89 24.30 19.82 -19.85
N VAL A 90 25.51 19.83 -19.30
CA VAL A 90 26.09 18.63 -18.65
C VAL A 90 25.34 18.29 -17.37
N SER A 91 25.09 19.30 -16.51
CA SER A 91 24.40 19.09 -15.24
C SER A 91 22.93 18.73 -15.41
N LEU A 92 22.24 19.32 -16.40
CA LEU A 92 20.83 19.05 -16.65
C LEU A 92 20.58 17.59 -17.04
N SER A 93 21.49 16.98 -17.80
CA SER A 93 21.36 15.59 -18.25
C SER A 93 21.39 14.59 -17.08
N ILE A 94 22.18 14.87 -16.04
CA ILE A 94 22.32 14.02 -14.84
C ILE A 94 21.21 14.33 -13.83
N VAL A 95 20.77 15.59 -13.73
CA VAL A 95 19.77 16.01 -12.73
C VAL A 95 18.33 15.77 -13.22
N ALA A 96 18.08 15.77 -14.53
CA ALA A 96 16.74 15.64 -15.08
C ALA A 96 16.09 14.27 -14.78
N LEU A 97 16.85 13.18 -14.88
CA LEU A 97 16.31 11.83 -14.66
C LEU A 97 15.83 11.63 -13.21
N PRO A 98 16.61 11.96 -12.17
CA PRO A 98 16.13 11.93 -10.79
C PRO A 98 14.96 12.87 -10.52
N LEU A 99 14.92 14.03 -11.16
CA LEU A 99 13.79 14.96 -11.02
C LEU A 99 12.49 14.36 -11.57
N ILE A 100 12.52 13.73 -12.75
CA ILE A 100 11.33 13.12 -13.39
C ILE A 100 10.81 11.96 -12.54
N LEU A 101 11.71 11.11 -12.04
CA LEU A 101 11.34 9.98 -11.18
C LEU A 101 10.82 10.43 -9.82
N ALA A 102 11.44 11.43 -9.19
CA ALA A 102 10.95 12.03 -7.96
C ALA A 102 9.56 12.69 -8.15
N PHE A 103 9.32 13.33 -9.30
CA PHE A 103 8.03 13.91 -9.62
C PHE A 103 6.95 12.85 -9.89
N SER A 104 7.32 11.70 -10.45
CA SER A 104 6.40 10.56 -10.61
C SER A 104 6.07 9.91 -9.25
N TYR A 105 7.07 9.79 -8.37
CA TYR A 105 6.90 9.32 -6.99
C TYR A 105 5.97 10.25 -6.18
N LYS A 106 6.06 11.57 -6.39
CA LYS A 106 5.16 12.57 -5.80
C LYS A 106 3.69 12.17 -5.88
N ASN A 107 3.24 11.79 -7.08
CA ASN A 107 1.83 11.57 -7.35
C ASN A 107 1.31 10.33 -6.61
N LYS A 108 2.13 9.27 -6.55
CA LYS A 108 1.84 8.07 -5.75
C LYS A 108 1.83 8.37 -4.25
N CYS A 109 2.84 9.12 -3.78
CA CYS A 109 2.97 9.46 -2.36
C CYS A 109 1.85 10.39 -1.87
N LEU A 110 1.38 11.32 -2.70
CA LEU A 110 0.24 12.18 -2.36
C LEU A 110 -1.04 11.35 -2.17
N LYS A 111 -1.32 10.41 -3.09
CA LYS A 111 -2.47 9.50 -2.97
C LYS A 111 -2.39 8.65 -1.71
N SER A 112 -1.21 8.10 -1.41
CA SER A 112 -0.96 7.32 -0.19
C SER A 112 -1.16 8.14 1.09
N GLU A 113 -0.59 9.35 1.18
CA GLU A 113 -0.73 10.18 2.38
C GLU A 113 -2.14 10.78 2.51
N ILE A 114 -2.87 10.99 1.41
CA ILE A 114 -4.32 11.31 1.46
C ILE A 114 -5.11 10.11 1.97
N GLY A 115 -4.81 8.89 1.50
CA GLY A 115 -5.43 7.67 2.04
C GLY A 115 -5.17 7.52 3.53
N LYS A 116 -3.94 7.78 3.98
CA LYS A 116 -3.57 7.78 5.40
C LYS A 116 -4.32 8.84 6.20
N VAL A 117 -4.42 10.07 5.69
CA VAL A 117 -5.14 11.15 6.39
C VAL A 117 -6.65 10.96 6.35
N ALA A 118 -7.22 10.45 5.26
CA ALA A 118 -8.64 10.07 5.22
C ALA A 118 -8.93 8.91 6.18
N GLY A 119 -7.99 7.97 6.36
CA GLY A 119 -8.03 6.95 7.41
C GLY A 119 -7.87 7.54 8.81
N ILE A 120 -7.00 8.54 9.00
CA ILE A 120 -6.80 9.22 10.29
C ILE A 120 -7.97 10.14 10.66
N THR A 121 -8.59 10.84 9.71
CA THR A 121 -9.81 11.64 9.98
C THR A 121 -10.98 10.73 10.31
N LYS A 122 -11.04 9.52 9.74
CA LYS A 122 -11.94 8.46 10.24
C LYS A 122 -11.56 7.99 11.65
N ASN A 123 -10.27 7.83 11.97
CA ASN A 123 -9.80 7.33 13.28
C ASN A 123 -9.75 8.37 14.42
N ASN A 124 -9.62 9.66 14.13
CA ASN A 124 -9.53 10.72 15.14
C ASN A 124 -10.89 11.18 15.66
N ASP A 125 -11.97 10.90 14.92
CA ASP A 125 -13.33 10.91 15.45
C ASP A 125 -13.61 9.66 16.33
N THR A 126 -12.68 8.68 16.35
CA THR A 126 -12.76 7.39 17.05
C THR A 126 -11.81 7.29 18.25
N HIS A 127 -11.50 8.42 18.89
CA HIS A 127 -10.79 8.41 20.17
C HIS A 127 -11.61 9.11 21.26
N LYS A 128 -12.81 8.60 21.53
CA LYS A 128 -13.35 8.68 22.88
C LYS A 128 -14.57 7.81 23.04
N GLU A 129 -14.41 6.73 23.81
CA GLU A 129 -15.52 5.89 24.23
C GLU A 129 -16.30 5.28 23.05
N SER A 130 -17.21 4.38 23.38
CA SER A 130 -18.26 3.94 22.47
C SER A 130 -17.84 2.92 21.40
N LEU A 131 -17.61 1.69 21.87
CA LEU A 131 -18.18 0.45 21.29
C LEU A 131 -19.73 0.50 21.12
N THR A 132 -20.34 1.69 21.03
CA THR A 132 -21.79 1.93 20.99
C THR A 132 -22.24 2.88 19.87
N ASP A 133 -21.41 3.19 18.86
CA ASP A 133 -21.85 4.01 17.69
C ASP A 133 -21.68 3.31 16.33
N PHE A 134 -21.90 1.98 16.28
CA PHE A 134 -22.18 1.26 15.02
C PHE A 134 -23.66 1.37 14.58
N ASN A 135 -24.48 2.13 15.31
CA ASN A 135 -25.89 2.37 14.98
C ASN A 135 -26.15 3.83 14.56
N LYS A 136 -25.30 4.38 13.69
CA LYS A 136 -25.75 5.48 12.82
C LYS A 136 -26.24 4.88 11.52
N GLU A 137 -27.56 4.83 11.42
CA GLU A 137 -28.41 4.49 10.28
C GLU A 137 -27.75 4.76 8.91
N THR A 138 -26.92 3.81 8.49
CA THR A 138 -26.77 3.48 7.09
C THR A 138 -27.47 2.14 6.97
N ASN A 139 -28.42 2.04 6.04
CA ASN A 139 -29.02 0.77 5.64
C ASN A 139 -27.96 -0.06 4.85
N GLU A 140 -26.73 -0.12 5.35
CA GLU A 140 -25.61 -0.81 4.71
C GLU A 140 -25.70 -2.27 5.11
N ASP A 141 -26.04 -3.10 4.14
CA ASP A 141 -26.19 -4.53 4.30
C ASP A 141 -24.80 -5.20 4.28
N PHE A 142 -24.57 -6.17 5.17
CA PHE A 142 -23.27 -6.83 5.36
C PHE A 142 -23.32 -8.30 4.95
N LEU A 143 -22.19 -8.81 4.48
CA LEU A 143 -22.04 -10.23 4.17
C LEU A 143 -22.04 -11.05 5.47
N HIS A 144 -22.68 -12.21 5.42
CA HIS A 144 -22.79 -13.15 6.52
C HIS A 144 -21.94 -14.38 6.25
N PHE A 145 -21.17 -14.81 7.25
CA PHE A 145 -20.29 -15.96 7.17
C PHE A 145 -20.55 -16.88 8.36
N TYR A 146 -20.72 -18.16 8.08
CA TYR A 146 -20.76 -19.23 9.07
C TYR A 146 -19.37 -19.86 9.20
N ASN A 147 -18.60 -19.92 8.11
CA ASN A 147 -17.24 -20.42 8.11
C ASN A 147 -16.21 -19.27 8.16
N ILE A 148 -15.39 -19.25 9.20
CA ILE A 148 -14.33 -18.25 9.37
C ILE A 148 -13.26 -18.35 8.28
N ASN A 149 -12.83 -19.54 7.88
CA ASN A 149 -11.78 -19.72 6.87
C ASN A 149 -12.24 -19.23 5.48
N PHE A 150 -13.52 -19.39 5.14
CA PHE A 150 -14.08 -18.75 3.95
C PHE A 150 -14.10 -17.22 4.09
N LYS A 151 -14.50 -16.69 5.25
CA LYS A 151 -14.43 -15.25 5.52
C LYS A 151 -12.99 -14.72 5.35
N LEU A 152 -11.99 -15.43 5.86
CA LEU A 152 -10.58 -15.07 5.71
C LEU A 152 -10.15 -15.04 4.25
N ALA A 153 -10.55 -16.03 3.44
CA ALA A 153 -10.28 -16.03 2.00
C ALA A 153 -10.92 -14.84 1.27
N ILE A 154 -12.13 -14.43 1.66
CA ILE A 154 -12.76 -13.21 1.14
C ILE A 154 -12.02 -11.95 1.59
N ILE A 155 -11.58 -11.90 2.85
CA ILE A 155 -10.76 -10.80 3.37
C ILE A 155 -9.44 -10.74 2.60
N GLN A 156 -8.80 -11.87 2.26
CA GLN A 156 -7.57 -11.91 1.48
C GLN A 156 -7.73 -11.09 0.19
N VAL A 157 -8.74 -11.44 -0.60
CA VAL A 157 -9.04 -10.78 -1.87
C VAL A 157 -9.41 -9.31 -1.65
N LEU A 158 -10.35 -9.01 -0.76
CA LEU A 158 -10.88 -7.67 -0.64
C LEU A 158 -9.91 -6.69 0.04
N MET A 159 -9.11 -7.14 1.00
CA MET A 159 -8.23 -6.28 1.80
C MET A 159 -6.83 -6.18 1.20
N TYR A 160 -6.20 -7.30 0.84
CA TYR A 160 -4.79 -7.32 0.45
C TYR A 160 -4.60 -7.28 -1.07
N GLU A 161 -5.48 -7.94 -1.84
CA GLU A 161 -5.35 -7.94 -3.31
C GLU A 161 -6.02 -6.72 -3.95
N LEU A 162 -7.28 -6.44 -3.59
CA LEU A 162 -8.07 -5.36 -4.19
C LEU A 162 -8.01 -4.04 -3.42
N GLU A 163 -7.50 -4.05 -2.18
CA GLU A 163 -7.41 -2.89 -1.29
C GLU A 163 -8.75 -2.14 -1.06
N LEU A 164 -9.89 -2.86 -1.15
CA LEU A 164 -11.24 -2.31 -1.00
C LEU A 164 -11.75 -2.34 0.45
N LEU A 165 -11.36 -3.36 1.22
CA LEU A 165 -11.82 -3.57 2.58
C LEU A 165 -10.95 -2.82 3.60
N GLN A 166 -11.61 -2.12 4.52
CA GLN A 166 -10.98 -1.35 5.58
C GLN A 166 -11.70 -1.63 6.91
N PRO A 167 -11.02 -1.47 8.06
CA PRO A 167 -9.63 -1.06 8.21
C PRO A 167 -8.63 -2.13 7.75
N TYR A 168 -7.53 -1.70 7.10
CA TYR A 168 -6.40 -2.57 6.78
C TYR A 168 -5.76 -3.13 8.06
N PHE A 169 -5.41 -4.41 8.04
CA PHE A 169 -4.76 -5.09 9.16
C PHE A 169 -3.34 -5.49 8.78
N ASP A 170 -2.41 -5.24 9.70
CA ASP A 170 -1.04 -5.72 9.62
C ASP A 170 -0.59 -6.02 11.06
N ILE A 171 -0.08 -7.23 11.27
CA ILE A 171 0.22 -7.74 12.60
C ILE A 171 1.36 -6.97 13.27
N TYR A 172 2.32 -6.44 12.51
CA TYR A 172 3.41 -5.63 13.04
C TYR A 172 2.91 -4.23 13.46
N ASP A 173 2.08 -3.60 12.63
CA ASP A 173 1.42 -2.33 12.97
C ASP A 173 0.41 -2.50 14.13
N PHE A 174 -0.24 -3.66 14.23
CA PHE A 174 -1.14 -4.00 15.32
C PHE A 174 -0.36 -4.19 16.63
N ALA A 175 0.71 -4.99 16.62
CA ALA A 175 1.60 -5.21 17.76
C ALA A 175 2.20 -3.91 18.29
N ASN A 176 2.64 -3.01 17.40
CA ASN A 176 3.19 -1.70 17.79
C ASN A 176 2.19 -0.80 18.52
N ARG A 177 0.89 -0.98 18.27
CA ARG A 177 -0.20 -0.18 18.90
C ARG A 177 -0.76 -0.84 20.15
N HIS A 178 -0.69 -2.17 20.25
CA HIS A 178 -1.21 -2.94 21.37
C HIS A 178 -0.19 -2.94 22.52
N LYS A 179 -0.38 -2.04 23.49
CA LYS A 179 0.56 -1.85 24.62
C LYS A 179 0.23 -2.65 25.86
N GLU A 180 -1.00 -3.17 25.94
CA GLU A 180 -1.51 -3.85 27.13
C GLU A 180 -1.02 -5.30 27.20
N GLU A 181 -0.89 -5.96 26.05
CA GLU A 181 -0.30 -7.28 25.91
C GLU A 181 0.74 -7.30 24.77
N ALA A 182 1.88 -7.96 25.01
CA ALA A 182 2.88 -8.13 23.97
C ALA A 182 2.40 -9.15 22.94
N ILE A 183 2.23 -8.70 21.70
CA ILE A 183 1.90 -9.58 20.57
C ILE A 183 3.20 -10.20 20.05
N ASP A 184 3.26 -11.53 20.04
CA ASP A 184 4.38 -12.29 19.47
C ASP A 184 4.24 -12.38 17.95
N THR A 185 4.95 -11.51 17.23
CA THR A 185 4.96 -11.49 15.76
C THR A 185 5.82 -12.60 15.15
N ASP A 186 6.42 -13.47 15.95
CA ASP A 186 7.14 -14.67 15.53
C ASP A 186 6.41 -15.97 15.97
N SER A 187 5.11 -15.85 16.29
CA SER A 187 4.27 -16.98 16.71
C SER A 187 4.04 -18.02 15.61
N TYR A 188 4.11 -19.30 15.99
CA TYR A 188 3.71 -20.47 15.19
C TYR A 188 2.28 -20.93 15.50
N THR A 189 1.55 -20.17 16.31
CA THR A 189 0.16 -20.44 16.68
C THR A 189 -0.71 -19.20 16.49
N ILE A 190 -2.03 -19.39 16.53
CA ILE A 190 -3.01 -18.30 16.37
C ILE A 190 -2.77 -17.19 17.41
N ILE A 191 -2.57 -15.98 16.90
CA ILE A 191 -2.62 -14.76 17.70
C ILE A 191 -4.09 -14.39 17.88
N GLU A 192 -4.64 -14.67 19.06
CA GLU A 192 -6.07 -14.47 19.37
C GLU A 192 -6.58 -13.05 19.06
N PRO A 193 -5.85 -11.96 19.42
CA PRO A 193 -6.27 -10.61 19.03
C PRO A 193 -6.40 -10.40 17.51
N ALA A 194 -5.56 -11.05 16.70
CA ALA A 194 -5.57 -10.92 15.25
C ALA A 194 -6.74 -11.65 14.62
N ILE A 195 -6.99 -12.91 15.00
CA ILE A 195 -8.14 -13.65 14.46
C ILE A 195 -9.47 -13.01 14.90
N ASN A 196 -9.55 -12.46 16.12
CA ASN A 196 -10.75 -11.80 16.61
C ASN A 196 -11.07 -10.52 15.84
N PHE A 197 -10.05 -9.74 15.45
CA PHE A 197 -10.24 -8.63 14.53
C PHE A 197 -10.94 -9.07 13.23
N PHE A 198 -10.48 -10.16 12.59
CA PHE A 198 -11.10 -10.63 11.35
C PHE A 198 -12.49 -11.25 11.56
N LYS A 199 -12.74 -11.92 12.69
CA LYS A 199 -14.07 -12.42 13.06
C LYS A 199 -15.07 -11.27 13.21
N GLU A 200 -14.66 -10.16 13.82
CA GLU A 200 -15.52 -9.00 14.07
C GLU A 200 -15.62 -8.05 12.88
N LEU A 201 -14.65 -8.06 11.97
CA LEU A 201 -14.62 -7.17 10.80
C LEU A 201 -15.87 -7.34 9.92
N PRO A 202 -16.77 -6.33 9.83
CA PRO A 202 -17.93 -6.41 8.96
C PRO A 202 -17.51 -6.19 7.50
N ILE A 203 -18.07 -6.97 6.57
CA ILE A 203 -17.75 -6.85 5.14
C ILE A 203 -18.99 -6.35 4.39
N PRO A 204 -19.02 -5.10 3.90
CA PRO A 204 -20.16 -4.55 3.17
C PRO A 204 -20.52 -5.37 1.92
N LYS A 205 -21.82 -5.67 1.70
CA LYS A 205 -22.29 -6.43 0.52
C LYS A 205 -21.92 -5.80 -0.81
N LYS A 206 -21.72 -4.48 -0.86
CA LYS A 206 -21.28 -3.76 -2.07
C LYS A 206 -19.95 -4.28 -2.64
N PHE A 207 -19.14 -4.96 -1.82
CA PHE A 207 -17.88 -5.53 -2.27
C PHE A 207 -18.01 -6.93 -2.88
N ALA A 208 -19.12 -7.63 -2.65
CA ALA A 208 -19.31 -8.99 -3.14
C ALA A 208 -19.19 -9.14 -4.67
N PRO A 209 -19.64 -8.19 -5.51
CA PRO A 209 -19.45 -8.28 -6.96
C PRO A 209 -17.99 -8.22 -7.42
N HIS A 210 -17.05 -7.79 -6.56
CA HIS A 210 -15.63 -7.70 -6.92
C HIS A 210 -14.87 -9.01 -6.68
N VAL A 211 -15.45 -9.98 -5.96
CA VAL A 211 -14.83 -11.27 -5.73
C VAL A 211 -15.20 -12.22 -6.85
N GLU A 212 -14.26 -12.45 -7.77
CA GLU A 212 -14.42 -13.39 -8.89
C GLU A 212 -13.74 -14.72 -8.65
N MET A 213 -12.63 -14.68 -7.90
CA MET A 213 -11.86 -15.86 -7.54
C MET A 213 -11.30 -15.74 -6.13
N ILE A 214 -11.08 -16.89 -5.49
CA ILE A 214 -10.26 -17.01 -4.28
C ILE A 214 -9.13 -18.00 -4.53
N TYR A 215 -7.98 -17.74 -3.93
CA TYR A 215 -6.83 -18.63 -3.95
C TYR A 215 -6.28 -18.73 -2.54
N MET A 216 -6.54 -19.84 -1.86
CA MET A 216 -6.01 -20.12 -0.52
C MET A 216 -4.60 -20.68 -0.67
N ASP A 217 -3.62 -20.03 -0.05
CA ASP A 217 -2.21 -20.41 -0.07
C ASP A 217 -1.56 -20.12 1.28
N GLY A 218 -0.58 -20.94 1.67
CA GLY A 218 0.17 -20.79 2.91
C GLY A 218 0.78 -19.40 3.10
N GLY A 219 1.22 -18.77 2.01
CA GLY A 219 1.84 -17.45 2.00
C GLY A 219 0.88 -16.27 1.96
N ASN A 220 -0.44 -16.47 2.03
CA ASN A 220 -1.41 -15.37 2.00
C ASN A 220 -1.27 -14.46 3.23
N ASP A 221 -1.32 -13.15 3.00
CA ASP A 221 -1.18 -12.13 4.05
C ASP A 221 -2.16 -12.34 5.20
N VAL A 222 -3.41 -12.70 4.92
CA VAL A 222 -4.42 -12.91 5.97
C VAL A 222 -4.01 -14.00 6.97
N TYR A 223 -3.36 -15.08 6.52
CA TYR A 223 -2.91 -16.17 7.38
C TYR A 223 -1.64 -15.78 8.12
N MET A 224 -0.69 -15.12 7.44
CA MET A 224 0.54 -14.61 8.07
C MET A 224 0.26 -13.53 9.12
N ASN A 225 -0.88 -12.83 9.03
CA ASN A 225 -1.31 -11.90 10.06
C ASN A 225 -1.91 -12.58 11.30
N ILE A 226 -2.35 -13.84 11.19
CA ILE A 226 -2.93 -14.62 12.29
C ILE A 226 -1.88 -15.54 12.92
N ILE A 227 -1.06 -16.18 12.09
CA ILE A 227 0.05 -17.05 12.48
C ILE A 227 1.28 -16.64 11.63
N PRO A 228 2.13 -15.71 12.13
CA PRO A 228 3.25 -15.16 11.36
C PRO A 228 4.28 -16.16 10.85
N GLN A 229 4.43 -17.30 11.53
CA GLN A 229 5.37 -18.36 11.15
C GLN A 229 4.65 -19.60 10.61
N TRP A 230 3.42 -19.46 10.09
CA TRP A 230 2.71 -20.60 9.51
C TRP A 230 3.40 -21.07 8.23
N ASP A 231 3.66 -22.37 8.18
CA ASP A 231 4.32 -23.02 7.05
C ASP A 231 3.34 -23.67 6.06
N GLY A 232 2.04 -23.67 6.38
CA GLY A 232 1.01 -24.28 5.55
C GLY A 232 0.91 -25.80 5.69
N GLU A 233 1.66 -26.43 6.60
CA GLU A 233 1.72 -27.91 6.72
C GLU A 233 0.56 -28.50 7.54
N ASP A 234 -0.17 -27.66 8.28
CA ASP A 234 -1.31 -28.09 9.09
C ASP A 234 -2.67 -27.70 8.49
N ASN A 235 -3.73 -28.21 9.12
CA ASN A 235 -5.11 -28.04 8.67
C ASN A 235 -5.79 -26.81 9.29
N CYS A 236 -5.04 -25.86 9.86
CA CYS A 236 -5.60 -24.75 10.65
C CYS A 236 -6.60 -23.91 9.83
N PHE A 237 -6.26 -23.61 8.58
CA PHE A 237 -7.06 -22.79 7.68
C PHE A 237 -7.88 -23.58 6.66
N ASP A 238 -8.02 -24.90 6.85
CA ASP A 238 -8.81 -25.75 5.96
C ASP A 238 -10.26 -25.27 5.82
N LEU A 239 -10.73 -25.20 4.58
CA LEU A 239 -12.13 -25.01 4.25
C LEU A 239 -12.80 -26.38 4.09
N ASN A 240 -13.26 -26.94 5.21
CA ASN A 240 -13.91 -28.26 5.26
C ASN A 240 -15.44 -28.19 5.30
N GLU A 241 -16.01 -27.00 5.51
CA GLU A 241 -17.45 -26.76 5.56
C GLU A 241 -17.78 -25.42 4.93
N ILE A 242 -18.76 -25.40 4.02
CA ILE A 242 -19.24 -24.18 3.38
C ILE A 242 -20.72 -24.37 3.05
N THR A 243 -21.50 -23.29 3.15
CA THR A 243 -22.93 -23.32 2.79
C THR A 243 -23.17 -22.71 1.41
N LEU A 244 -24.20 -23.20 0.70
CA LEU A 244 -24.61 -22.62 -0.57
C LEU A 244 -25.00 -21.13 -0.41
N SER A 245 -25.64 -20.78 0.71
CA SER A 245 -26.00 -19.41 1.05
C SER A 245 -24.79 -18.50 1.18
N GLU A 246 -23.66 -19.00 1.68
CA GLU A 246 -22.43 -18.19 1.79
C GLU A 246 -21.87 -17.86 0.42
N LEU A 247 -21.82 -18.84 -0.48
CA LEU A 247 -21.32 -18.69 -1.86
C LEU A 247 -22.21 -17.77 -2.70
N GLN A 248 -23.53 -17.90 -2.58
CA GLN A 248 -24.50 -17.14 -3.38
C GLN A 248 -24.54 -15.64 -3.07
N GLN A 249 -23.87 -15.19 -2.01
CA GLN A 249 -23.70 -13.76 -1.75
C GLN A 249 -22.81 -13.07 -2.81
N PHE A 250 -22.01 -13.82 -3.57
CA PHE A 250 -21.02 -13.31 -4.51
C PHE A 250 -21.47 -13.58 -5.95
N PRO A 251 -22.10 -12.60 -6.64
CA PRO A 251 -22.73 -12.84 -7.93
C PRO A 251 -21.74 -13.14 -9.07
N ASN A 252 -20.46 -12.75 -8.91
CA ASN A 252 -19.42 -12.92 -9.92
C ASN A 252 -18.40 -14.00 -9.56
N PHE A 253 -18.60 -14.73 -8.46
CA PHE A 253 -17.65 -15.74 -7.98
C PHE A 253 -17.70 -16.97 -8.89
N ARG A 254 -16.56 -17.35 -9.46
CA ARG A 254 -16.48 -18.37 -10.53
C ARG A 254 -15.43 -19.43 -10.31
N LYS A 255 -14.32 -19.11 -9.64
CA LYS A 255 -13.22 -20.05 -9.43
C LYS A 255 -12.66 -20.00 -8.01
N ALA A 256 -12.38 -21.14 -7.42
CA ALA A 256 -11.75 -21.24 -6.11
C ALA A 256 -10.63 -22.29 -6.13
N THR A 257 -9.46 -21.94 -5.62
CA THR A 257 -8.44 -22.91 -5.20
C THR A 257 -8.42 -22.89 -3.68
N ILE A 258 -8.67 -24.02 -3.05
CA ILE A 258 -8.91 -24.10 -1.60
C ILE A 258 -7.95 -25.06 -0.91
N LEU A 259 -7.64 -24.77 0.35
CA LEU A 259 -7.06 -25.73 1.29
C LEU A 259 -8.20 -26.53 1.93
N SER A 260 -8.12 -27.87 1.92
CA SER A 260 -9.18 -28.71 2.49
C SER A 260 -8.71 -30.14 2.69
N SER A 261 -8.71 -30.63 3.94
CA SER A 261 -8.60 -32.06 4.24
C SER A 261 -9.87 -32.87 3.96
N ASN A 262 -10.99 -32.21 3.63
CA ASN A 262 -12.26 -32.84 3.27
C ASN A 262 -12.83 -32.27 1.96
N PHE A 263 -11.98 -32.25 0.92
CA PHE A 263 -12.30 -31.63 -0.36
C PHE A 263 -13.58 -32.18 -1.01
N ASP A 264 -13.78 -33.50 -0.98
CA ASP A 264 -14.95 -34.15 -1.61
C ASP A 264 -16.28 -33.61 -1.06
N LYS A 265 -16.36 -33.34 0.25
CA LYS A 265 -17.57 -32.79 0.89
C LYS A 265 -17.85 -31.37 0.43
N VAL A 266 -16.84 -30.51 0.37
CA VAL A 266 -17.04 -29.09 0.01
C VAL A 266 -17.21 -28.90 -1.49
N LYS A 267 -16.57 -29.74 -2.30
CA LYS A 267 -16.65 -29.69 -3.77
C LYS A 267 -18.09 -29.74 -4.28
N GLU A 268 -18.93 -30.57 -3.69
CA GLU A 268 -20.34 -30.67 -4.05
C GLU A 268 -21.09 -29.35 -3.88
N VAL A 269 -20.79 -28.59 -2.83
CA VAL A 269 -21.45 -27.29 -2.56
C VAL A 269 -21.03 -26.24 -3.60
N PHE A 270 -19.74 -26.18 -3.95
CA PHE A 270 -19.24 -25.32 -5.02
C PHE A 270 -19.82 -25.69 -6.39
N HIS A 271 -19.93 -26.99 -6.68
CA HIS A 271 -20.55 -27.48 -7.91
C HIS A 271 -22.02 -27.07 -8.02
N VAL A 272 -22.80 -27.19 -6.95
CA VAL A 272 -24.20 -26.70 -6.89
C VAL A 272 -24.29 -25.18 -7.09
N ALA A 273 -23.29 -24.42 -6.62
CA ALA A 273 -23.19 -22.99 -6.84
C ALA A 273 -22.68 -22.60 -8.24
N ASN A 274 -22.35 -23.57 -9.10
CA ASN A 274 -21.75 -23.37 -10.42
C ASN A 274 -20.40 -22.61 -10.36
N ILE A 275 -19.57 -22.96 -9.38
CA ILE A 275 -18.22 -22.43 -9.17
C ILE A 275 -17.22 -23.55 -9.41
N GLU A 276 -16.21 -23.29 -10.25
CA GLU A 276 -15.09 -24.21 -10.46
C GLU A 276 -14.23 -24.23 -9.20
N VAL A 277 -13.97 -25.42 -8.64
CA VAL A 277 -13.16 -25.56 -7.43
C VAL A 277 -12.06 -26.61 -7.61
N GLU A 278 -10.86 -26.23 -7.20
CA GLU A 278 -9.66 -27.05 -7.20
C GLU A 278 -9.09 -27.13 -5.78
N LEU A 279 -8.51 -28.28 -5.44
CA LEU A 279 -7.72 -28.44 -4.23
C LEU A 279 -6.30 -27.93 -4.51
N LEU A 280 -5.71 -27.18 -3.56
CA LEU A 280 -4.32 -26.75 -3.65
C LEU A 280 -3.35 -27.94 -3.55
#